data_AF-A0A3S0N2K5-F1
#
_entry.id   AF-A0A3S0N2K5-F1
#
_cell.length_a   1.000
_cell.length_b   1.000
_cell.length_c   1.000
_cell.angle_alpha   90.00
_cell.angle_beta   90.00
_cell.angle_gamma   90.00
#
_symmetry.space_group_name_H-M   'P 1'
#
loop_
_entity.id
_entity.type
_entity.pdbx_description
1 polymer ?
#
loop_
_entity_poly.entity_id
_entity_poly.type
_entity_poly.pdbx_seq_one_letter_code
_entity_poly.pdbx_strand_id
1 'polypeptide(L)' 'MTKVSFQKSETNARDGKTVYIRPEFHEKLTRIIQVIGEDKISIYAYLDNLLDYHFQEFGEQITKSYNDKYKPI' A
#
# COMPACT_ATOMS: atom_id res chain seq x y z
N MET A 1 -12.98 4.31 -14.01
CA MET A 1 -12.16 3.09 -13.81
C MET A 1 -11.07 3.45 -12.83
N THR A 2 -11.10 2.88 -11.63
CA THR A 2 -9.98 2.98 -10.69
C THR A 2 -8.74 2.34 -11.33
N LYS A 3 -7.72 3.14 -11.60
CA LYS A 3 -6.49 2.67 -12.21
C LYS A 3 -5.55 2.19 -11.11
N VAL A 4 -5.45 0.88 -10.92
CA VAL A 4 -4.43 0.28 -10.05
C VAL A 4 -3.06 0.62 -10.64
N SER A 5 -2.22 1.32 -9.88
CA SER A 5 -0.89 1.75 -10.33
C SER A 5 0.16 0.67 -10.05
N PHE A 6 0.99 0.38 -11.06
CA PHE A 6 2.12 -0.55 -11.00
C PHE A 6 3.41 0.22 -11.27
N GLN A 7 3.69 1.21 -10.43
CA GLN A 7 4.87 2.06 -10.54
C GLN A 7 6.00 1.55 -9.64
N LYS A 8 7.24 1.86 -10.03
CA LYS A 8 8.39 1.67 -9.14
C LYS A 8 8.24 2.65 -7.99
N SER A 9 8.54 2.20 -6.78
CA SER A 9 8.59 3.09 -5.62
C SER A 9 9.80 4.04 -5.74
N GLU A 10 9.61 5.28 -5.32
CA GLU A 10 10.68 6.28 -5.23
C GLU A 10 11.64 5.99 -4.06
N THR A 11 11.23 5.14 -3.12
CA THR A 11 12.00 4.74 -1.95
C THR A 11 12.55 3.32 -2.08
N ASN A 12 13.68 3.03 -1.41
CA ASN A 12 14.20 1.67 -1.39
C ASN A 12 13.53 0.86 -0.27
N ALA A 13 13.27 -0.44 -0.52
CA ALA A 13 12.70 -1.33 0.49
C ALA A 13 13.50 -1.38 1.81
N ARG A 14 14.81 -1.16 1.75
CA ARG A 14 15.70 -1.10 2.93
C ARG A 14 15.45 0.11 3.84
N ASP A 15 14.85 1.16 3.31
CA ASP A 15 14.51 2.39 4.03
C ASP A 15 13.10 2.28 4.65
N GLY A 16 12.36 1.23 4.30
CA GLY A 16 11.03 0.94 4.83
C GLY A 16 11.04 0.33 6.23
N LYS A 17 9.85 0.21 6.80
CA LYS A 17 9.61 -0.51 8.07
C LYS A 17 8.87 -1.82 7.80
N THR A 18 9.25 -2.88 8.49
CA THR A 18 8.60 -4.19 8.36
C THR A 18 7.31 -4.24 9.17
N VAL A 19 6.25 -4.74 8.55
CA VAL A 19 5.01 -5.14 9.21
C VAL A 19 4.66 -6.57 8.78
N TYR A 20 4.04 -7.34 9.67
CA TYR A 20 3.55 -8.67 9.32
C TYR A 20 2.25 -8.55 8.52
N ILE A 21 2.14 -9.34 7.45
CA ILE A 21 0.90 -9.55 6.71
C ILE A 21 0.54 -11.03 6.76
N ARG A 22 -0.76 -11.33 6.62
CA ARG A 22 -1.22 -12.72 6.58
C ARG A 22 -0.58 -13.47 5.39
N PRO A 23 -0.18 -14.74 5.55
CA PRO A 23 0.43 -15.52 4.46
C PRO A 23 -0.41 -15.54 3.18
N GLU A 24 -1.73 -15.66 3.29
CA GLU A 24 -2.64 -15.72 2.13
C GLU A 24 -2.68 -14.39 1.38
N PHE A 25 -2.43 -13.27 2.06
CA PHE A 25 -2.29 -11.97 1.42
C PHE A 25 -0.94 -11.84 0.74
N HIS A 26 0.13 -12.29 1.37
CA HIS A 26 1.45 -12.32 0.76
C HIS A 26 1.45 -13.10 -0.56
N GLU A 27 0.85 -14.31 -0.57
CA GLU A 27 0.72 -15.14 -1.78
C GLU A 27 -0.08 -14.43 -2.88
N LYS A 28 -1.20 -13.78 -2.54
CA LYS A 28 -2.01 -13.02 -3.51
C LYS A 28 -1.23 -11.86 -4.12
N LEU A 29 -0.54 -11.05 -3.30
CA LEU A 29 0.27 -9.92 -3.77
C LEU A 29 1.38 -10.41 -4.70
N THR A 30 2.06 -11.51 -4.33
CA THR A 30 3.11 -12.13 -5.15
C THR A 30 2.57 -12.54 -6.51
N ARG A 31 1.42 -13.21 -6.56
CA ARG A 31 0.80 -13.65 -7.82
C ARG A 31 0.37 -12.47 -8.71
N ILE A 32 -0.13 -11.39 -8.12
CA ILE A 32 -0.48 -10.16 -8.86
C ILE A 32 0.76 -9.58 -9.53
N ILE A 33 1.87 -9.49 -8.81
CA ILE A 33 3.12 -8.93 -9.33
C ILE A 33 3.71 -9.80 -10.45
N GLN A 34 3.66 -11.12 -10.29
CA GLN A 34 4.14 -12.05 -11.32
C GLN A 34 3.32 -11.93 -12.61
N VAL A 35 2.00 -11.87 -12.50
CA VAL A 35 1.09 -11.89 -13.67
C VAL A 35 0.95 -10.52 -14.33
N ILE A 36 0.81 -9.45 -13.55
CA ILE A 36 0.51 -8.11 -14.05
C ILE A 36 1.76 -7.23 -14.07
N GLY A 37 2.61 -7.36 -13.04
CA GLY A 37 3.84 -6.60 -12.92
C GLY A 37 4.98 -7.14 -13.80
N GLU A 38 4.82 -8.32 -14.41
CA GLU A 38 5.85 -9.02 -15.20
C GLU A 38 7.21 -9.09 -14.47
N ASP A 39 7.19 -9.27 -13.15
CA ASP A 39 8.36 -9.23 -12.26
C ASP A 39 9.19 -7.93 -12.30
N LYS A 40 8.66 -6.86 -12.91
CA LYS A 40 9.32 -5.54 -13.00
C LYS A 40 9.10 -4.66 -11.79
N ILE A 41 8.20 -5.04 -10.89
CA ILE A 41 7.94 -4.36 -9.62
C ILE A 41 8.11 -5.32 -8.45
N SER A 42 8.55 -4.80 -7.31
CA SER A 42 8.66 -5.59 -6.08
C SER A 42 7.35 -5.59 -5.29
N ILE A 43 7.21 -6.54 -4.35
CA ILE A 43 6.12 -6.54 -3.36
C ILE A 43 6.09 -5.22 -2.59
N TYR A 44 7.27 -4.70 -2.24
CA TYR A 44 7.40 -3.41 -1.59
C TYR A 44 6.79 -2.28 -2.43
N ALA A 45 7.19 -2.16 -3.70
CA ALA A 45 6.65 -1.11 -4.57
C ALA A 45 5.15 -1.25 -4.80
N TYR A 46 4.63 -2.48 -4.90
CA TYR A 46 3.20 -2.69 -5.05
C TYR A 46 2.43 -2.31 -3.79
N LEU A 47 2.94 -2.64 -2.60
CA LEU A 47 2.35 -2.22 -1.33
C LEU A 47 2.38 -0.70 -1.14
N ASP A 48 3.48 -0.05 -1.55
CA ASP A 48 3.62 1.40 -1.52
C ASP A 48 2.53 2.09 -2.37
N ASN A 49 2.35 1.65 -3.62
CA ASN A 49 1.27 2.13 -4.50
C ASN A 49 -0.13 1.87 -3.92
N LEU A 50 -0.33 0.71 -3.28
CA LEU A 50 -1.61 0.35 -2.67
C LEU A 50 -1.94 1.23 -1.45
N LEU A 51 -0.93 1.58 -0.67
CA LEU A 51 -1.07 2.50 0.46
C LEU A 51 -1.31 3.93 -0.01
N ASP A 52 -0.57 4.42 -1.02
CA ASP A 52 -0.79 5.75 -1.60
C ASP A 52 -2.23 5.91 -2.09
N TYR A 53 -2.72 4.95 -2.88
CA TYR A 53 -4.11 4.94 -3.33
C TYR A 53 -5.11 4.87 -2.15
N HIS A 54 -4.84 4.03 -1.15
CA HIS A 54 -5.71 3.95 0.03
C HIS A 54 -5.80 5.29 0.76
N PHE A 55 -4.69 6.01 0.94
CA PHE A 55 -4.70 7.32 1.58
C PHE A 55 -5.31 8.41 0.71
N GLN A 56 -5.18 8.34 -0.61
CA GLN A 56 -5.87 9.26 -1.52
C GLN A 56 -7.39 9.10 -1.45
N GLU A 57 -7.90 7.86 -1.49
CA GLU A 57 -9.35 7.61 -1.53
C GLU A 57 -10.04 7.74 -0.16
N PHE A 58 -9.34 7.33 0.90
CA PHE A 58 -9.92 7.24 2.24
C PHE A 58 -9.32 8.26 3.23
N GLY A 59 -8.40 9.11 2.79
CA GLY A 59 -7.67 10.05 3.65
C GLY A 59 -8.55 10.99 4.46
N GLU A 60 -9.62 11.52 3.85
CA GLU A 60 -10.58 12.37 4.57
C GLU A 60 -11.30 11.60 5.69
N GLN A 61 -11.75 10.38 5.41
CA GLN A 61 -12.45 9.54 6.38
C GLN A 61 -11.52 9.09 7.52
N ILE A 62 -10.27 8.76 7.18
CA ILE A 62 -9.22 8.42 8.15
C ILE A 62 -8.94 9.63 9.06
N THR A 63 -8.75 10.82 8.48
CA THR A 63 -8.47 12.06 9.22
C THR A 63 -9.62 12.43 10.15
N LYS A 64 -10.87 12.35 9.66
CA LYS A 64 -12.05 12.58 10.49
C LYS A 64 -12.09 11.62 11.67
N SER A 65 -11.96 10.32 11.40
CA SER A 65 -11.96 9.28 12.45
C SER A 65 -10.83 9.44 13.47
N TYR A 66 -9.67 9.93 13.01
CA TYR A 66 -8.54 10.25 13.87
C TYR A 66 -8.87 11.43 14.79
N ASN A 67 -9.33 12.56 14.24
CA ASN A 67 -9.67 13.77 15.00
C ASN A 67 -10.81 13.55 15.99
N ASP A 68 -11.83 12.76 15.63
CA ASP A 68 -12.95 12.44 16.52
C ASP A 68 -12.49 11.70 17.78
N LYS A 69 -11.41 10.90 17.67
CA LYS A 69 -10.79 10.18 18.78
C LYS A 69 -9.68 10.98 19.47
N TYR A 70 -9.00 11.84 18.72
CA TYR A 70 -7.97 12.75 19.21
C TYR A 70 -8.62 14.05 19.67
N LYS A 71 -9.33 14.01 20.80
CA LYS A 71 -9.82 15.23 21.45
C LYS A 71 -8.66 15.82 22.28
N PRO A 72 -8.14 17.01 21.94
CA PRO A 72 -7.21 17.69 22.83
C PRO A 72 -7.92 17.95 24.17
N ILE A 73 -7.18 17.70 25.27
CA ILE A 73 -7.63 17.90 26.65
C ILE A 73 -8.01 19.37 26.87
#